data_AF-A0A1G8GYQ9-F1
#
_entry.id   AF-A0A1G8GYQ9-F1
#
_cell.length_a   1.000
_cell.length_b   1.000
_cell.length_c   1.000
_cell.angle_alpha   90.00
_cell.angle_beta   90.00
_cell.angle_gamma   90.00
#
_symmetry.space_group_name_H-M   'P 1'
#
loop_
_entity.id
_entity.type
_entity.pdbx_description
1 polymer ?
#
loop_
_entity_poly.entity_id
_entity_poly.type
_entity_poly.pdbx_seq_one_letter_code
_entity_poly.pdbx_strand_id
1 'polypeptide(L)'
;MKRSLFTPFLMTLFLMCFFGCANLESPDEVEEPPQTPVETDNGGKGGILEEIVVESRDLQMDGFDKEYYTEADLNGDGIKDTISLRTAINPYYDEVISYELYVNEEALSYEGEMISPFFHVTDLLATDNLLEIAVSEEGPSSDYATVFYRYMNGKLTVLSKLEGFLGEIPNSDMSGKLIVHGDGRVSTLSRGQVMQTFFYEDEYLLVSPTDLKHVEKDLYPMETKVTLLKKLKTMVSRSDFTEAYEFQPGEKAVLLETDNRTWVSIRNEDGEISWFRIKDFGMILDQEESGFSTDFFEGLNMAD
;
A
#
# COMPACT_ATOMS: atom_id res chain seq x y z
N MET A 1 34.72 44.39 28.66
CA MET A 1 35.49 45.64 28.91
C MET A 1 35.29 46.55 27.71
N LYS A 2 34.59 47.69 27.88
CA LYS A 2 34.41 48.79 26.87
C LYS A 2 33.61 48.37 25.61
N ARG A 3 32.71 49.15 25.00
CA ARG A 3 32.26 50.55 25.10
C ARG A 3 31.07 50.69 24.11
N SER A 4 30.02 51.48 24.40
CA SER A 4 29.80 52.82 23.78
C SER A 4 28.92 52.78 22.50
N LEU A 5 27.98 53.67 22.17
CA LEU A 5 27.51 54.97 22.69
C LEU A 5 26.26 55.42 21.86
N PHE A 6 25.37 56.27 22.43
CA PHE A 6 24.77 57.53 21.86
C PHE A 6 23.86 57.48 20.61
N THR A 7 22.80 58.29 20.37
CA THR A 7 21.94 59.31 21.03
C THR A 7 20.74 59.57 20.06
N PRO A 8 19.65 60.28 20.43
CA PRO A 8 18.39 60.38 19.68
C PRO A 8 18.19 61.72 18.92
N PHE A 9 17.19 61.77 18.03
CA PHE A 9 16.68 62.96 17.32
C PHE A 9 15.30 62.57 16.74
N LEU A 10 14.28 63.38 16.51
CA LEU A 10 13.81 64.71 16.93
C LEU A 10 12.38 64.78 16.36
N MET A 11 11.46 65.36 17.13
CA MET A 11 10.06 65.64 16.81
C MET A 11 9.94 66.70 15.69
N THR A 12 9.07 66.54 14.68
CA THR A 12 8.23 67.67 14.17
C THR A 12 7.01 67.24 13.35
N LEU A 13 5.93 67.98 13.62
CA LEU A 13 4.56 68.02 13.12
C LEU A 13 4.43 68.55 11.68
N PHE A 14 3.42 68.11 10.90
CA PHE A 14 2.71 69.00 9.96
C PHE A 14 1.29 68.54 9.64
N LEU A 15 0.42 69.54 9.50
CA LEU A 15 -1.04 69.56 9.38
C LEU A 15 -1.43 69.79 7.90
N MET A 16 -2.54 69.24 7.39
CA MET A 16 -3.59 69.99 6.66
C MET A 16 -4.71 69.09 6.12
N CYS A 17 -5.93 69.57 6.31
CA CYS A 17 -7.23 69.06 5.86
C CYS A 17 -7.45 69.23 4.35
N PHE A 18 -8.45 68.55 3.75
CA PHE A 18 -9.55 69.17 2.98
C PHE A 18 -10.61 68.09 2.55
N PHE A 19 -11.86 68.28 3.01
CA PHE A 19 -13.22 67.99 2.42
C PHE A 19 -13.50 66.61 1.77
N GLY A 20 -14.50 65.83 2.21
CA GLY A 20 -15.96 66.03 2.05
C GLY A 20 -16.45 65.22 0.83
N CYS A 21 -17.35 64.23 0.91
CA CYS A 21 -18.74 64.28 1.39
C CYS A 21 -19.34 62.87 1.64
N ALA A 22 -20.25 62.84 2.62
CA ALA A 22 -21.47 62.03 2.83
C ALA A 22 -21.39 60.48 2.70
N ASN A 23 -21.49 59.69 3.77
CA ASN A 23 -22.57 59.38 4.73
C ASN A 23 -23.49 58.20 4.35
N LEU A 24 -23.69 57.34 5.36
CA LEU A 24 -24.68 56.27 5.57
C LEU A 24 -24.40 54.89 4.96
N GLU A 25 -23.89 53.98 5.79
CA GLU A 25 -24.51 52.66 6.04
C GLU A 25 -23.99 52.03 7.36
N SER A 26 -24.89 51.37 8.08
CA SER A 26 -24.74 50.55 9.30
C SER A 26 -24.84 49.06 8.94
N PRO A 27 -24.71 48.07 9.87
CA PRO A 27 -24.04 47.97 11.17
C PRO A 27 -22.97 46.85 11.18
N ASP A 28 -22.36 46.62 12.35
CA ASP A 28 -21.34 45.61 12.66
C ASP A 28 -21.44 44.26 11.91
N GLU A 29 -20.37 43.91 11.20
CA GLU A 29 -20.11 42.56 10.69
C GLU A 29 -19.17 41.84 11.69
N VAL A 30 -19.66 40.72 12.22
CA VAL A 30 -18.90 39.80 13.07
C VAL A 30 -17.83 39.14 12.19
N GLU A 31 -16.55 39.37 12.48
CA GLU A 31 -15.45 38.65 11.81
C GLU A 31 -15.59 37.14 12.06
N GLU A 32 -15.91 36.39 11.00
CA GLU A 32 -15.80 34.93 11.01
C GLU A 32 -14.33 34.50 11.15
N PRO A 33 -14.04 33.43 11.91
CA PRO A 33 -12.68 32.90 12.01
C PRO A 33 -12.18 32.43 10.63
N PRO A 34 -10.85 32.47 10.39
CA PRO A 34 -10.29 32.22 9.08
C PRO A 34 -10.72 30.84 8.58
N GLN A 35 -11.41 30.83 7.45
CA GLN A 35 -11.79 29.62 6.74
C GLN A 35 -10.52 28.83 6.43
N THR A 36 -10.45 27.62 6.96
CA THR A 36 -9.51 26.58 6.54
C THR A 36 -9.56 26.51 5.01
N PRO A 37 -8.42 26.41 4.30
CA PRO A 37 -8.45 26.29 2.85
C PRO A 37 -9.35 25.13 2.47
N VAL A 38 -10.40 25.44 1.71
CA VAL A 38 -11.26 24.48 1.04
C VAL A 38 -10.34 23.52 0.29
N GLU A 39 -10.38 22.23 0.67
CA GLU A 39 -9.87 21.16 -0.17
C GLU A 39 -10.50 21.34 -1.55
N THR A 40 -9.70 21.83 -2.48
CA THR A 40 -10.00 21.64 -3.89
C THR A 40 -9.88 20.15 -4.11
N ASP A 41 -11.04 19.51 -4.29
CA ASP A 41 -11.22 18.22 -4.94
C ASP A 41 -10.48 18.25 -6.28
N ASN A 42 -9.18 17.99 -6.21
CA ASN A 42 -8.42 17.47 -7.32
C ASN A 42 -8.82 16.00 -7.37
N GLY A 43 -9.88 15.71 -8.13
CA GLY A 43 -10.17 14.36 -8.58
C GLY A 43 -8.92 13.78 -9.23
N GLY A 44 -8.13 13.09 -8.41
CA GLY A 44 -6.90 12.45 -8.80
C GLY A 44 -7.24 11.34 -9.77
N LYS A 45 -6.99 11.56 -11.05
CA LYS A 45 -6.78 10.46 -11.98
C LYS A 45 -5.49 9.77 -11.49
N GLY A 46 -5.64 8.65 -10.78
CA GLY A 46 -4.55 7.84 -10.27
C GLY A 46 -3.60 7.35 -11.37
N GLY A 47 -2.35 7.07 -10.97
CA GLY A 47 -1.11 6.96 -11.76
C GLY A 47 -0.95 5.75 -12.69
N ILE A 48 -2.03 5.28 -13.31
CA ILE A 48 -1.94 4.45 -14.52
C ILE A 48 -2.08 5.42 -15.70
N LEU A 49 -0.99 5.70 -16.39
CA LEU A 49 -1.00 6.70 -17.46
C LEU A 49 -1.82 6.22 -18.67
N GLU A 50 -1.93 4.91 -18.88
CA GLU A 50 -2.79 4.28 -19.88
C GLU A 50 -2.95 2.79 -19.51
N GLU A 51 -4.15 2.23 -19.65
CA GLU A 51 -4.26 0.80 -19.96
C GLU A 51 -3.67 0.66 -21.36
N ILE A 52 -2.36 0.44 -21.43
CA ILE A 52 -1.66 0.44 -22.71
C ILE A 52 -2.28 -0.66 -23.57
N VAL A 53 -2.70 -0.29 -24.77
CA VAL A 53 -3.08 -1.25 -25.80
C VAL A 53 -1.82 -2.02 -26.16
N VAL A 54 -1.65 -3.16 -25.53
CA VAL A 54 -0.55 -4.07 -25.78
C VAL A 54 -0.83 -4.75 -27.12
N GLU A 55 -0.04 -4.42 -28.15
CA GLU A 55 -0.04 -5.23 -29.36
C GLU A 55 0.58 -6.60 -29.02
N SER A 56 0.01 -7.68 -29.56
CA SER A 56 0.53 -9.02 -29.33
C SER A 56 0.78 -9.77 -30.63
N ARG A 57 1.78 -10.65 -30.61
CA ARG A 57 2.06 -11.58 -31.70
C ARG A 57 2.54 -12.93 -31.18
N ASP A 58 2.15 -13.99 -31.88
CA ASP A 58 2.68 -15.33 -31.62
C ASP A 58 4.16 -15.37 -32.02
N LEU A 59 4.98 -15.96 -31.16
CA LEU A 59 6.38 -16.20 -31.43
C LEU A 59 6.59 -17.62 -31.95
N GLN A 60 7.43 -17.77 -32.98
CA GLN A 60 7.99 -19.05 -33.39
C GLN A 60 9.46 -19.12 -32.96
N MET A 61 9.71 -18.99 -31.65
CA MET A 61 11.04 -19.04 -31.05
C MET A 61 11.09 -20.12 -29.98
N ASP A 62 12.25 -20.73 -29.78
CA ASP A 62 12.43 -21.77 -28.75
C ASP A 62 12.19 -21.16 -27.36
N GLY A 63 11.17 -21.64 -26.66
CA GLY A 63 10.91 -21.34 -25.24
C GLY A 63 9.97 -20.16 -24.95
N PHE A 64 9.48 -19.44 -25.96
CA PHE A 64 8.49 -18.36 -25.77
C PHE A 64 7.34 -18.47 -26.77
N ASP A 65 6.13 -18.27 -26.28
CA ASP A 65 4.90 -18.50 -27.04
C ASP A 65 4.32 -17.21 -27.61
N LYS A 66 4.39 -16.12 -26.84
CA LYS A 66 3.80 -14.82 -27.20
C LYS A 66 4.71 -13.66 -26.82
N GLU A 67 4.60 -12.59 -27.59
CA GLU A 67 5.22 -11.29 -27.31
C GLU A 67 4.14 -10.22 -27.21
N TYR A 68 4.26 -9.40 -26.17
CA TYR A 68 3.40 -8.28 -25.83
C TYR A 68 4.26 -7.02 -25.80
N TYR A 69 3.92 -5.98 -26.57
CA TYR A 69 4.83 -4.84 -26.70
C TYR A 69 4.12 -3.49 -26.81
N THR A 70 4.87 -2.44 -26.47
CA THR A 70 4.47 -1.03 -26.61
C THR A 70 5.70 -0.12 -26.68
N GLU A 71 5.47 1.19 -26.79
CA GLU A 71 6.51 2.21 -26.72
C GLU A 71 6.12 3.35 -25.78
N ALA A 72 7.02 3.71 -24.86
CA ALA A 72 6.85 4.83 -23.94
C ALA A 72 8.20 5.49 -23.64
N ASP A 73 8.23 6.79 -23.35
CA ASP A 73 9.43 7.47 -22.86
C ASP A 73 9.58 7.15 -21.37
N LEU A 74 10.36 6.10 -21.02
CA LEU A 74 10.44 5.61 -19.64
C LEU A 74 11.37 6.43 -18.77
N ASN A 75 12.34 7.12 -19.38
CA ASN A 75 13.42 7.79 -18.68
C ASN A 75 13.33 9.34 -18.74
N GLY A 76 12.34 9.87 -19.45
CA GLY A 76 12.05 11.30 -19.57
C GLY A 76 12.98 12.06 -20.52
N ASP A 77 13.68 11.38 -21.44
CA ASP A 77 14.61 11.99 -22.39
C ASP A 77 13.94 12.49 -23.69
N GLY A 78 12.64 12.24 -23.84
CA GLY A 78 11.83 12.62 -25.01
C GLY A 78 11.90 11.63 -26.18
N ILE A 79 12.63 10.52 -26.03
CA ILE A 79 12.74 9.42 -26.99
C ILE A 79 11.94 8.24 -26.43
N LYS A 80 11.09 7.64 -27.26
CA LYS A 80 10.36 6.45 -26.84
C LYS A 80 11.28 5.24 -26.76
N ASP A 81 11.18 4.50 -25.65
CA ASP A 81 11.77 3.19 -25.44
C ASP A 81 10.81 2.09 -25.93
N THR A 82 11.34 1.05 -26.59
CA THR A 82 10.55 -0.14 -26.91
C THR A 82 10.49 -1.07 -25.71
N ILE A 83 9.29 -1.46 -25.31
CA ILE A 83 9.04 -2.39 -24.21
C ILE A 83 8.45 -3.66 -24.80
N SER A 84 9.02 -4.82 -24.45
CA SER A 84 8.52 -6.12 -24.91
C SER A 84 8.56 -7.16 -23.78
N LEU A 85 7.42 -7.80 -23.53
CA LEU A 85 7.25 -8.90 -22.61
C LEU A 85 7.07 -10.18 -23.41
N ARG A 86 8.05 -11.09 -23.35
CA ARG A 86 7.97 -12.41 -23.98
C ARG A 86 7.63 -13.46 -22.95
N THR A 87 6.52 -14.15 -23.12
CA THR A 87 5.97 -15.07 -22.13
C THR A 87 6.20 -16.53 -22.52
N ALA A 88 6.59 -17.35 -21.55
CA ALA A 88 6.66 -18.80 -21.69
C ALA A 88 5.49 -19.44 -20.95
N ILE A 89 4.76 -20.31 -21.66
CA ILE A 89 3.54 -20.95 -21.19
C ILE A 89 3.86 -22.36 -20.71
N ASN A 90 3.26 -22.75 -19.58
CA ASN A 90 3.24 -24.13 -19.16
C ASN A 90 2.37 -24.95 -20.12
N PRO A 91 2.93 -25.92 -20.87
CA PRO A 91 2.17 -26.65 -21.88
C PRO A 91 1.07 -27.54 -21.29
N TYR A 92 1.06 -27.77 -19.98
CA TYR A 92 0.06 -28.59 -19.31
C TYR A 92 -1.14 -27.78 -18.78
N TYR A 93 -0.94 -26.51 -18.43
CA TYR A 93 -1.94 -25.70 -17.75
C TYR A 93 -2.33 -24.41 -18.51
N ASP A 94 -1.67 -24.10 -19.63
CA ASP A 94 -1.91 -22.87 -20.42
C ASP A 94 -1.71 -21.57 -19.60
N GLU A 95 -0.85 -21.64 -18.59
CA GLU A 95 -0.51 -20.56 -17.67
C GLU A 95 0.88 -20.01 -18.00
N VAL A 96 1.07 -18.69 -17.91
CA VAL A 96 2.41 -18.10 -18.02
C VAL A 96 3.18 -18.38 -16.75
N ILE A 97 4.36 -19.01 -16.88
CA ILE A 97 5.22 -19.41 -15.75
C ILE A 97 6.54 -18.63 -15.69
N SER A 98 6.90 -17.99 -16.80
CA SER A 98 8.05 -17.10 -16.85
C SER A 98 7.94 -16.11 -17.99
N TYR A 99 8.74 -15.05 -17.92
CA TYR A 99 8.89 -14.11 -19.01
C TYR A 99 10.30 -13.54 -19.09
N GLU A 100 10.61 -12.97 -20.26
CA GLU A 100 11.68 -12.00 -20.45
C GLU A 100 11.08 -10.63 -20.75
N LEU A 101 11.42 -9.65 -19.91
CA LEU A 101 11.11 -8.24 -20.13
C LEU A 101 12.29 -7.56 -20.80
N TYR A 102 12.06 -7.05 -22.00
CA TYR A 102 12.99 -6.27 -22.79
C TYR A 102 12.63 -4.79 -22.73
N VAL A 103 13.63 -3.94 -22.53
CA VAL A 103 13.56 -2.50 -22.76
C VAL A 103 14.73 -2.10 -23.64
N ASN A 104 14.45 -1.74 -24.89
CA ASN A 104 15.46 -1.57 -25.94
C ASN A 104 16.35 -2.83 -26.07
N GLU A 105 17.64 -2.73 -25.74
CA GLU A 105 18.61 -3.83 -25.78
C GLU A 105 18.78 -4.55 -24.43
N GLU A 106 18.24 -3.99 -23.34
CA GLU A 106 18.33 -4.58 -22.00
C GLU A 106 17.23 -5.61 -21.78
N ALA A 107 17.53 -6.68 -21.05
CA ALA A 107 16.59 -7.75 -20.75
C ALA A 107 16.71 -8.25 -19.31
N LEU A 108 15.58 -8.62 -18.71
CA LEU A 108 15.51 -9.33 -17.44
C LEU A 108 14.56 -10.51 -17.54
N SER A 109 14.97 -11.66 -17.01
CA SER A 109 14.13 -12.85 -16.88
C SER A 109 13.46 -12.89 -15.52
N TYR A 110 12.23 -13.41 -15.47
CA TYR A 110 11.48 -13.63 -14.23
C TYR A 110 10.72 -14.96 -14.30
N GLU A 111 10.70 -15.68 -13.18
CA GLU A 111 9.90 -16.89 -12.98
C GLU A 111 8.88 -16.62 -11.87
N GLY A 112 7.65 -17.09 -12.07
CA GLY A 112 6.52 -16.85 -11.19
C GLY A 112 5.40 -17.86 -11.43
N GLU A 113 4.23 -17.60 -10.86
CA GLU A 113 3.08 -18.52 -10.92
C GLU A 113 1.83 -17.79 -11.42
N MET A 114 1.23 -18.30 -12.50
CA MET A 114 0.06 -17.68 -13.15
C MET A 114 0.29 -16.20 -13.46
N ILE A 115 1.37 -15.91 -14.17
CA ILE A 115 1.76 -14.54 -14.48
C ILE A 115 0.75 -13.94 -15.46
N SER A 116 0.37 -12.68 -15.25
CA SER A 116 -0.41 -11.95 -16.23
C SER A 116 0.40 -11.82 -17.53
N PRO A 117 -0.17 -12.19 -18.68
CA PRO A 117 0.50 -11.96 -19.95
C PRO A 117 0.61 -10.47 -20.32
N PHE A 118 -0.01 -9.58 -19.55
CA PHE A 118 0.02 -8.14 -19.77
C PHE A 118 0.90 -7.44 -18.75
N PHE A 119 1.38 -6.26 -19.12
CA PHE A 119 2.08 -5.34 -18.24
C PHE A 119 1.43 -3.96 -18.29
N HIS A 120 1.63 -3.18 -17.24
CA HIS A 120 1.24 -1.79 -17.16
C HIS A 120 2.48 -0.89 -17.22
N VAL A 121 2.35 0.27 -17.86
CA VAL A 121 3.28 1.38 -17.63
C VAL A 121 2.63 2.32 -16.64
N THR A 122 3.35 2.57 -15.55
CA THR A 122 2.87 3.33 -14.40
C THR A 122 3.77 4.52 -14.14
N ASP A 123 3.22 5.53 -13.47
CA ASP A 123 4.00 6.67 -12.97
C ASP A 123 3.94 6.62 -11.43
N LEU A 124 4.98 6.07 -10.80
CA LEU A 124 5.05 6.01 -9.33
C LEU A 124 5.20 7.42 -8.74
N LEU A 125 5.89 8.34 -9.41
CA LEU A 125 6.18 9.68 -8.90
C LEU A 125 6.17 10.71 -10.05
N ALA A 126 5.04 11.39 -10.22
CA ALA A 126 4.78 12.28 -11.35
C ALA A 126 5.72 13.49 -11.46
N THR A 127 6.57 13.72 -10.47
CA THR A 127 7.55 14.80 -10.45
C THR A 127 8.96 14.40 -10.90
N ASP A 128 9.25 13.09 -11.09
CA ASP A 128 10.58 12.61 -11.47
C ASP A 128 10.75 12.39 -13.00
N ASN A 129 9.67 12.49 -13.77
CA ASN A 129 9.60 12.21 -15.22
C ASN A 129 10.05 10.79 -15.59
N LEU A 130 9.99 9.84 -14.66
CA LEU A 130 10.28 8.43 -14.91
C LEU A 130 8.98 7.64 -14.94
N LEU A 131 8.95 6.62 -15.79
CA LEU A 131 7.87 5.64 -15.82
C LEU A 131 8.41 4.25 -15.45
N GLU A 132 7.55 3.47 -14.82
CA GLU A 132 7.82 2.10 -14.42
C GLU A 132 7.02 1.13 -15.26
N ILE A 133 7.52 -0.10 -15.32
CA ILE A 133 6.80 -1.23 -15.88
C ILE A 133 6.36 -2.11 -14.71
N ALA A 134 5.09 -2.47 -14.66
CA ALA A 134 4.52 -3.35 -13.65
C ALA A 134 3.96 -4.62 -14.31
N VAL A 135 4.39 -5.79 -13.82
CA VAL A 135 3.88 -7.09 -14.27
C VAL A 135 3.27 -7.81 -13.08
N SER A 136 1.97 -8.11 -13.17
CA SER A 136 1.22 -8.78 -12.11
C SER A 136 1.24 -10.31 -12.29
N GLU A 137 1.09 -11.05 -11.21
CA GLU A 137 0.86 -12.50 -11.20
C GLU A 137 -0.26 -12.85 -10.23
N GLU A 138 -1.04 -13.88 -10.56
CA GLU A 138 -2.16 -14.31 -9.73
C GLU A 138 -1.73 -15.08 -8.50
N GLY A 139 -0.68 -15.90 -8.63
CA GLY A 139 -0.20 -16.76 -7.56
C GLY A 139 -1.20 -17.83 -7.13
N PRO A 140 -0.74 -18.94 -6.53
CA PRO A 140 -1.64 -19.98 -6.04
C PRO A 140 -2.60 -19.42 -5.00
N SER A 141 -3.84 -19.91 -4.98
CA SER A 141 -4.86 -19.54 -3.99
C SER A 141 -5.08 -18.02 -3.82
N SER A 142 -4.98 -17.24 -4.91
CA SER A 142 -5.12 -15.77 -4.90
C SER A 142 -4.02 -15.02 -4.13
N ASP A 143 -2.81 -15.60 -4.06
CA ASP A 143 -1.61 -14.93 -3.53
C ASP A 143 -1.03 -13.95 -4.58
N TYR A 144 -1.82 -12.92 -4.89
CA TYR A 144 -1.49 -11.92 -5.91
C TYR A 144 -0.16 -11.21 -5.62
N ALA A 145 0.62 -10.95 -6.67
CA ALA A 145 1.80 -10.11 -6.57
C ALA A 145 2.01 -9.24 -7.82
N THR A 146 2.76 -8.15 -7.68
CA THR A 146 3.16 -7.27 -8.79
C THR A 146 4.63 -6.93 -8.67
N VAL A 147 5.37 -7.13 -9.77
CA VAL A 147 6.79 -6.78 -9.87
C VAL A 147 6.91 -5.46 -10.63
N PHE A 148 7.58 -4.49 -10.01
CA PHE A 148 7.90 -3.20 -10.62
C PHE A 148 9.33 -3.21 -11.16
N TYR A 149 9.49 -2.63 -12.34
CA TYR A 149 10.75 -2.46 -13.05
C TYR A 149 10.95 -1.00 -13.41
N ARG A 150 12.21 -0.57 -13.43
CA ARG A 150 12.59 0.78 -13.84
C ARG A 150 13.76 0.74 -14.82
N TYR A 151 13.64 1.52 -15.89
CA TYR A 151 14.67 1.72 -16.90
C TYR A 151 15.27 3.13 -16.75
N MET A 152 16.55 3.21 -16.43
CA MET A 152 17.23 4.50 -16.25
C MET A 152 18.71 4.36 -16.59
N ASN A 153 19.28 5.38 -17.24
CA ASN A 153 20.69 5.40 -17.65
C ASN A 153 21.09 4.18 -18.51
N GLY A 154 20.20 3.74 -19.40
CA GLY A 154 20.43 2.60 -20.28
C GLY A 154 20.40 1.24 -19.59
N LYS A 155 19.88 1.16 -18.36
CA LYS A 155 19.84 -0.08 -17.58
C LYS A 155 18.42 -0.38 -17.08
N LEU A 156 17.97 -1.61 -17.30
CA LEU A 156 16.74 -2.14 -16.72
C LEU A 156 17.02 -2.79 -15.35
N THR A 157 16.21 -2.47 -14.35
CA THR A 157 16.35 -3.01 -12.99
C THR A 157 15.01 -3.38 -12.38
N VAL A 158 14.99 -4.43 -11.55
CA VAL A 158 13.87 -4.71 -10.65
C VAL A 158 13.86 -3.66 -9.55
N LEU A 159 12.72 -3.00 -9.36
CA LEU A 159 12.52 -2.01 -8.31
C LEU A 159 12.05 -2.69 -7.02
N SER A 160 10.96 -3.47 -7.09
CA SER A 160 10.43 -4.25 -5.96
C SER A 160 9.38 -5.26 -6.43
N LYS A 161 9.08 -6.26 -5.59
CA LYS A 161 7.92 -7.16 -5.74
C LYS A 161 6.99 -6.93 -4.55
N LEU A 162 5.74 -6.61 -4.82
CA LEU A 162 4.72 -6.25 -3.84
C LEU A 162 3.59 -7.28 -3.82
N GLU A 163 2.89 -7.43 -2.70
CA GLU A 163 1.62 -8.15 -2.68
C GLU A 163 0.52 -7.34 -3.38
N GLY A 164 -0.41 -8.06 -4.02
CA GLY A 164 -1.53 -7.51 -4.75
C GLY A 164 -1.34 -7.46 -6.26
N PHE A 165 -2.48 -7.43 -6.95
CA PHE A 165 -2.58 -7.37 -8.40
C PHE A 165 -2.85 -5.93 -8.85
N LEU A 166 -2.14 -5.45 -9.87
CA LEU A 166 -2.44 -4.19 -10.55
C LEU A 166 -3.35 -4.43 -11.75
N GLY A 167 -4.41 -3.63 -11.87
CA GLY A 167 -5.30 -3.64 -13.04
C GLY A 167 -6.40 -4.71 -12.98
N GLU A 168 -6.95 -5.05 -14.15
CA GLU A 168 -7.94 -6.12 -14.30
C GLU A 168 -7.25 -7.48 -14.40
N ILE A 169 -7.80 -8.48 -13.70
CA ILE A 169 -7.28 -9.84 -13.76
C ILE A 169 -7.74 -10.47 -15.08
N PRO A 170 -6.83 -10.95 -15.93
CA PRO A 170 -7.18 -11.54 -17.23
C PRO A 170 -8.20 -12.67 -17.09
N ASN A 171 -9.22 -12.66 -17.95
CA ASN A 171 -10.31 -13.66 -17.95
C ASN A 171 -11.13 -13.73 -16.65
N SER A 172 -11.12 -12.67 -15.85
CA SER A 172 -11.88 -12.53 -14.62
C SER A 172 -12.68 -11.22 -14.60
N ASP A 173 -13.81 -11.22 -13.89
CA ASP A 173 -14.57 -9.99 -13.62
C ASP A 173 -13.99 -9.21 -12.41
N MET A 174 -12.82 -9.63 -11.90
CA MET A 174 -12.17 -9.05 -10.74
C MET A 174 -11.07 -8.07 -11.15
N SER A 175 -11.05 -6.92 -10.48
CA SER A 175 -9.91 -6.00 -10.50
C SER A 175 -9.07 -6.17 -9.25
N GLY A 176 -7.75 -6.11 -9.45
CA GLY A 176 -6.79 -6.02 -8.38
C GLY A 176 -6.99 -4.80 -7.49
N LYS A 177 -6.39 -4.84 -6.30
CA LYS A 177 -6.49 -3.79 -5.27
C LYS A 177 -5.25 -2.92 -5.17
N LEU A 178 -4.23 -3.19 -5.99
CA LEU A 178 -3.02 -2.37 -6.03
C LEU A 178 -3.31 -1.06 -6.76
N ILE A 179 -2.98 0.06 -6.10
CA ILE A 179 -3.19 1.42 -6.59
C ILE A 179 -1.87 2.16 -6.58
N VAL A 180 -1.47 2.70 -7.74
CA VAL A 180 -0.35 3.64 -7.88
C VAL A 180 -0.87 5.06 -7.79
N HIS A 181 -0.38 5.84 -6.82
CA HIS A 181 -0.92 7.18 -6.54
C HIS A 181 -0.23 8.31 -7.33
N GLY A 182 0.98 8.09 -7.84
CA GLY A 182 1.77 9.11 -8.55
C GLY A 182 2.48 10.12 -7.65
N ASP A 183 2.41 9.94 -6.32
CA ASP A 183 3.10 10.76 -5.32
C ASP A 183 4.23 10.00 -4.60
N GLY A 184 4.66 8.87 -5.17
CA GLY A 184 5.61 7.93 -4.58
C GLY A 184 4.96 6.82 -3.76
N ARG A 185 3.64 6.84 -3.54
CA ARG A 185 2.92 5.78 -2.80
C ARG A 185 2.31 4.74 -3.72
N VAL A 186 2.31 3.50 -3.20
CA VAL A 186 1.52 2.38 -3.69
C VAL A 186 0.70 1.83 -2.53
N SER A 187 -0.62 1.70 -2.71
CA SER A 187 -1.49 1.04 -1.72
C SER A 187 -1.96 -0.30 -2.27
N THR A 188 -2.14 -1.29 -1.40
CA THR A 188 -2.57 -2.64 -1.77
C THR A 188 -3.29 -3.33 -0.61
N LEU A 189 -3.68 -4.60 -0.78
CA LEU A 189 -4.08 -5.49 0.29
C LEU A 189 -3.05 -6.61 0.43
N SER A 190 -2.55 -6.82 1.65
CA SER A 190 -1.59 -7.88 1.96
C SER A 190 -2.24 -8.93 2.87
N ARG A 191 -1.78 -10.18 2.77
CA ARG A 191 -2.30 -11.31 3.54
C ARG A 191 -1.67 -11.37 4.92
N GLY A 192 -2.51 -11.48 5.94
CA GLY A 192 -2.11 -11.81 7.29
C GLY A 192 -1.44 -13.19 7.38
N GLN A 193 -0.37 -13.27 8.17
CA GLN A 193 0.51 -14.43 8.27
C GLN A 193 0.29 -15.22 9.56
N VAL A 194 -0.75 -14.89 10.33
CA VAL A 194 -1.04 -15.51 11.62
C VAL A 194 -2.53 -15.69 11.85
N MET A 195 -2.87 -16.63 12.73
CA MET A 195 -4.20 -16.97 13.25
C MET A 195 -5.19 -17.56 12.24
N GLN A 196 -5.36 -16.90 11.10
CA GLN A 196 -6.38 -17.16 10.09
C GLN A 196 -6.01 -16.44 8.78
N THR A 197 -6.77 -16.69 7.72
CA THR A 197 -6.69 -15.89 6.50
C THR A 197 -7.49 -14.60 6.67
N PHE A 198 -6.77 -13.48 6.70
CA PHE A 198 -7.33 -12.14 6.66
C PHE A 198 -6.44 -11.26 5.78
N PHE A 199 -6.98 -10.13 5.32
CA PHE A 199 -6.26 -9.16 4.51
C PHE A 199 -6.33 -7.79 5.20
N TYR A 200 -5.25 -7.03 5.10
CA TYR A 200 -5.16 -5.67 5.63
C TYR A 200 -4.68 -4.71 4.56
N GLU A 201 -5.09 -3.44 4.66
CA GLU A 201 -4.56 -2.37 3.84
C GLU A 201 -3.07 -2.23 4.08
N ASP A 202 -2.30 -2.21 3.00
CA ASP A 202 -0.85 -2.12 3.03
C ASP A 202 -0.35 -0.98 2.14
N GLU A 203 0.83 -0.46 2.44
CA GLU A 203 1.41 0.69 1.74
C GLU A 203 2.92 0.52 1.50
N TYR A 204 3.37 0.97 0.34
CA TYR A 204 4.76 1.04 -0.05
C TYR A 204 5.12 2.47 -0.50
N LEU A 205 6.36 2.88 -0.23
CA LEU A 205 6.88 4.20 -0.54
C LEU A 205 8.14 4.12 -1.39
N LEU A 206 8.17 4.90 -2.47
CA LEU A 206 9.37 5.15 -3.27
C LEU A 206 10.31 6.05 -2.46
N VAL A 207 11.28 5.45 -1.78
CA VAL A 207 12.22 6.17 -0.90
C VAL A 207 13.46 6.66 -1.64
N SER A 208 13.71 6.13 -2.83
CA SER A 208 14.77 6.58 -3.75
C SER A 208 14.43 6.15 -5.17
N PRO A 209 15.14 6.65 -6.20
CA PRO A 209 14.90 6.25 -7.58
C PRO A 209 15.04 4.75 -7.86
N THR A 210 15.62 3.97 -6.93
CA THR A 210 15.86 2.53 -7.09
C THR A 210 15.27 1.70 -5.95
N ASP A 211 14.37 2.25 -5.13
CA ASP A 211 13.92 1.56 -3.91
C ASP A 211 12.48 1.91 -3.54
N LEU A 212 11.58 0.93 -3.66
CA LEU A 212 10.18 0.97 -3.26
C LEU A 212 9.98 0.05 -2.05
N LYS A 213 9.75 0.64 -0.87
CA LYS A 213 9.81 -0.04 0.43
C LYS A 213 8.47 -0.12 1.12
N HIS A 214 8.22 -1.23 1.80
CA HIS A 214 7.07 -1.44 2.67
C HIS A 214 7.08 -0.44 3.84
N VAL A 215 5.92 0.16 4.11
CA VAL A 215 5.68 1.02 5.26
C VAL A 215 5.24 0.15 6.44
N GLU A 216 6.22 -0.26 7.26
CA GLU A 216 5.95 -1.13 8.41
C GLU A 216 4.93 -0.50 9.38
N LYS A 217 3.90 -1.27 9.73
CA LYS A 217 2.92 -0.93 10.77
C LYS A 217 3.19 -1.77 12.01
N ASP A 218 2.91 -1.19 13.17
CA ASP A 218 3.02 -1.88 14.46
C ASP A 218 1.90 -2.91 14.64
N LEU A 219 0.69 -2.58 14.18
CA LEU A 219 -0.51 -3.40 14.32
C LEU A 219 -1.34 -3.37 13.04
N TYR A 220 -1.90 -4.54 12.70
CA TYR A 220 -2.70 -4.79 11.51
C TYR A 220 -4.11 -5.22 11.94
N PRO A 221 -5.16 -4.55 11.44
CA PRO A 221 -6.53 -4.84 11.82
C PRO A 221 -7.00 -6.19 11.25
N MET A 222 -7.83 -6.88 12.04
CA MET A 222 -8.38 -8.21 11.75
C MET A 222 -9.90 -8.25 11.97
N GLU A 223 -10.41 -7.54 12.98
CA GLU A 223 -11.85 -7.35 13.27
C GLU A 223 -12.74 -8.60 13.12
N THR A 224 -12.25 -9.74 13.64
CA THR A 224 -12.89 -11.04 13.46
C THR A 224 -13.69 -11.45 14.69
N LYS A 225 -14.97 -11.73 14.50
CA LYS A 225 -15.86 -12.24 15.56
C LYS A 225 -15.59 -13.72 15.79
N VAL A 226 -15.39 -14.09 17.05
CA VAL A 226 -15.10 -15.48 17.45
C VAL A 226 -15.94 -15.90 18.66
N THR A 227 -16.10 -17.21 18.81
CA THR A 227 -16.59 -17.83 20.05
C THR A 227 -15.46 -18.63 20.69
N LEU A 228 -15.25 -18.49 21.99
CA LEU A 228 -14.21 -19.21 22.71
C LEU A 228 -14.62 -20.67 22.91
N LEU A 229 -13.74 -21.60 22.52
CA LEU A 229 -13.92 -23.05 22.72
C LEU A 229 -13.22 -23.54 23.98
N LYS A 230 -12.21 -22.80 24.44
CA LYS A 230 -11.41 -23.07 25.62
C LYS A 230 -11.25 -21.80 26.46
N LYS A 231 -10.82 -21.98 27.70
CA LYS A 231 -10.40 -20.85 28.54
C LYS A 231 -9.22 -20.13 27.89
N LEU A 232 -9.23 -18.80 27.89
CA LEU A 232 -8.13 -17.99 27.38
C LEU A 232 -7.77 -16.90 28.40
N LYS A 233 -6.58 -17.02 28.98
CA LYS A 233 -5.97 -15.97 29.81
C LYS A 233 -5.33 -14.93 28.91
N THR A 234 -5.60 -13.67 29.23
CA THR A 234 -5.09 -12.50 28.52
C THR A 234 -4.37 -11.54 29.45
N MET A 235 -3.60 -10.64 28.86
CA MET A 235 -2.73 -9.68 29.52
C MET A 235 -3.20 -8.25 29.31
N VAL A 236 -2.81 -7.36 30.22
CA VAL A 236 -3.16 -5.92 30.16
C VAL A 236 -2.63 -5.29 28.88
N SER A 237 -1.38 -5.60 28.48
CA SER A 237 -0.79 -5.07 27.26
C SER A 237 0.38 -5.91 26.75
N ARG A 238 0.95 -5.53 25.60
CA ARG A 238 2.16 -6.15 25.03
C ARG A 238 3.42 -5.96 25.89
N SER A 239 3.40 -5.07 26.89
CA SER A 239 4.51 -4.80 27.81
C SER A 239 4.18 -5.06 29.29
N ASP A 240 2.89 -5.22 29.63
CA ASP A 240 2.41 -5.59 30.96
C ASP A 240 1.72 -6.96 30.90
N PHE A 241 2.44 -7.95 31.41
CA PHE A 241 2.09 -9.37 31.38
C PHE A 241 1.18 -9.77 32.54
N THR A 242 0.67 -8.80 33.30
CA THR A 242 -0.35 -9.06 34.34
C THR A 242 -1.63 -9.56 33.70
N GLU A 243 -2.26 -10.57 34.31
CA GLU A 243 -3.54 -11.11 33.85
C GLU A 243 -4.62 -10.01 33.85
N ALA A 244 -5.26 -9.80 32.70
CA ALA A 244 -6.33 -8.81 32.53
C ALA A 244 -7.71 -9.46 32.62
N TYR A 245 -7.94 -10.51 31.83
CA TYR A 245 -9.23 -11.19 31.73
C TYR A 245 -9.02 -12.67 31.39
N GLU A 246 -9.83 -13.56 31.95
CA GLU A 246 -9.90 -14.98 31.59
C GLU A 246 -11.24 -15.28 30.92
N PHE A 247 -11.23 -15.38 29.59
CA PHE A 247 -12.41 -15.79 28.83
C PHE A 247 -12.79 -17.23 29.16
N GLN A 248 -14.09 -17.49 29.31
CA GLN A 248 -14.62 -18.84 29.48
C GLN A 248 -15.12 -19.44 28.15
N PRO A 249 -15.15 -20.79 28.02
CA PRO A 249 -15.77 -21.44 26.87
C PRO A 249 -17.23 -20.98 26.66
N GLY A 250 -17.57 -20.68 25.41
CA GLY A 250 -18.87 -20.17 24.99
C GLY A 250 -18.99 -18.64 24.97
N GLU A 251 -18.03 -17.91 25.55
CA GLU A 251 -18.00 -16.44 25.45
C GLU A 251 -17.73 -15.99 24.01
N LYS A 252 -18.32 -14.86 23.64
CA LYS A 252 -18.08 -14.21 22.34
C LYS A 252 -17.07 -13.10 22.49
N ALA A 253 -16.26 -12.92 21.47
CA ALA A 253 -15.25 -11.88 21.42
C ALA A 253 -14.98 -11.40 19.99
N VAL A 254 -14.18 -10.35 19.88
CA VAL A 254 -13.65 -9.87 18.59
C VAL A 254 -12.12 -9.84 18.67
N LEU A 255 -11.44 -10.58 17.79
CA LEU A 255 -10.01 -10.40 17.53
C LEU A 255 -9.84 -9.09 16.76
N LEU A 256 -9.18 -8.10 17.34
CA LEU A 256 -9.15 -6.75 16.80
C LEU A 256 -7.97 -6.55 15.85
N GLU A 257 -6.75 -6.77 16.33
CA GLU A 257 -5.52 -6.46 15.60
C GLU A 257 -4.37 -7.37 16.04
N THR A 258 -3.35 -7.44 15.21
CA THR A 258 -2.14 -8.23 15.48
C THR A 258 -0.90 -7.49 15.00
N ASP A 259 0.25 -7.74 15.62
CA ASP A 259 1.57 -7.36 15.07
C ASP A 259 2.03 -8.28 13.91
N ASN A 260 1.14 -9.19 13.48
CA ASN A 260 1.34 -10.20 12.46
C ASN A 260 2.49 -11.18 12.79
N ARG A 261 2.82 -11.35 14.08
CA ARG A 261 3.94 -12.20 14.54
C ARG A 261 3.67 -12.92 15.86
N THR A 262 3.32 -12.19 16.91
CA THR A 262 3.27 -12.69 18.29
C THR A 262 2.06 -12.20 19.04
N TRP A 263 1.63 -10.96 18.86
CA TRP A 263 0.59 -10.36 19.68
C TRP A 263 -0.72 -10.26 18.93
N VAL A 264 -1.81 -10.59 19.62
CA VAL A 264 -3.18 -10.41 19.14
C VAL A 264 -3.98 -9.77 20.26
N SER A 265 -4.73 -8.71 19.95
CA SER A 265 -5.69 -8.13 20.89
C SER A 265 -7.09 -8.70 20.68
N ILE A 266 -7.83 -8.79 21.77
CA ILE A 266 -9.17 -9.36 21.81
C ILE A 266 -10.07 -8.47 22.67
N ARG A 267 -11.31 -8.29 22.22
CA ARG A 267 -12.33 -7.50 22.91
C ARG A 267 -13.49 -8.38 23.37
N ASN A 268 -13.84 -8.31 24.64
CA ASN A 268 -15.02 -9.00 25.20
C ASN A 268 -16.33 -8.24 24.90
N GLU A 269 -17.48 -8.81 25.28
CA GLU A 269 -18.80 -8.20 25.05
C GLU A 269 -19.01 -6.88 25.84
N ASP A 270 -18.28 -6.69 26.94
CA ASP A 270 -18.29 -5.47 27.74
C ASP A 270 -17.42 -4.35 27.12
N GLY A 271 -16.69 -4.66 26.05
CA GLY A 271 -15.85 -3.72 25.31
C GLY A 271 -14.43 -3.58 25.84
N GLU A 272 -14.04 -4.38 26.84
CA GLU A 272 -12.69 -4.39 27.40
C GLU A 272 -11.73 -5.08 26.42
N ILE A 273 -10.55 -4.50 26.24
CA ILE A 273 -9.51 -4.99 25.33
C ILE A 273 -8.34 -5.53 26.15
N SER A 274 -7.92 -6.74 25.82
CA SER A 274 -6.74 -7.40 26.38
C SER A 274 -5.95 -8.12 25.29
N TRP A 275 -4.79 -8.66 25.66
CA TRP A 275 -3.82 -9.21 24.70
C TRP A 275 -3.47 -10.65 25.01
N PHE A 276 -3.22 -11.46 23.99
CA PHE A 276 -2.62 -12.78 24.16
C PHE A 276 -1.49 -12.98 23.14
N ARG A 277 -0.66 -13.98 23.42
CA ARG A 277 0.51 -14.30 22.60
C ARG A 277 0.32 -15.56 21.80
N ILE A 278 0.92 -15.56 20.63
CA ILE A 278 1.01 -16.69 19.72
C ILE A 278 2.45 -16.91 19.24
N LYS A 279 2.69 -18.07 18.64
CA LYS A 279 3.87 -18.38 17.82
C LYS A 279 3.49 -19.37 16.73
N ASP A 280 4.42 -19.64 15.81
CA ASP A 280 4.27 -20.72 14.82
C ASP A 280 2.91 -20.64 14.10
N PHE A 281 2.61 -19.48 13.50
CA PHE A 281 1.34 -19.10 12.85
C PHE A 281 0.12 -18.96 13.78
N GLY A 282 -0.08 -19.82 14.78
CA GLY A 282 -1.29 -19.77 15.59
C GLY A 282 -1.26 -20.54 16.90
N MET A 283 -0.12 -21.06 17.34
CA MET A 283 -0.03 -21.72 18.64
C MET A 283 -0.15 -20.70 19.76
N ILE A 284 -1.18 -20.83 20.60
CA ILE A 284 -1.44 -19.89 21.70
C ILE A 284 -0.52 -20.21 22.89
N LEU A 285 0.02 -19.15 23.48
CA LEU A 285 1.00 -19.21 24.57
C LEU A 285 0.38 -18.81 25.92
N ASP A 286 1.09 -19.17 26.99
CA ASP A 286 0.78 -18.79 28.38
C ASP A 286 -0.57 -19.31 28.91
N GLN A 287 -1.04 -20.43 28.35
CA GLN A 287 -2.28 -21.08 28.75
C GLN A 287 -2.01 -22.35 29.56
N GLU A 288 -2.99 -22.80 30.35
CA GLU A 288 -2.92 -24.07 31.06
C GLU A 288 -2.98 -25.27 30.09
N GLU A 289 -3.76 -25.14 29.02
CA GLU A 289 -3.83 -26.10 27.93
C GLU A 289 -3.10 -25.57 26.69
N SER A 290 -2.27 -26.39 26.06
CA SER A 290 -1.70 -26.06 24.75
C SER A 290 -2.75 -26.23 23.64
N GLY A 291 -2.66 -25.40 22.61
CA GLY A 291 -3.44 -25.56 21.39
C GLY A 291 -3.15 -24.48 20.37
N PHE A 292 -3.64 -24.69 19.16
CA PHE A 292 -3.64 -23.71 18.09
C PHE A 292 -4.88 -22.82 18.16
N SER A 293 -4.88 -21.73 17.40
CA SER A 293 -5.99 -20.80 17.27
C SER A 293 -7.34 -21.50 17.03
N THR A 294 -7.35 -22.54 16.19
CA THR A 294 -8.53 -23.35 15.89
C THR A 294 -9.02 -24.23 17.05
N ASP A 295 -8.18 -24.51 18.05
CA ASP A 295 -8.59 -25.21 19.28
C ASP A 295 -9.27 -24.27 20.29
N PHE A 296 -8.98 -22.96 20.20
CA PHE A 296 -9.46 -21.95 21.14
C PHE A 296 -10.62 -21.13 20.58
N PHE A 297 -10.75 -21.02 19.26
CA PHE A 297 -11.70 -20.13 18.62
C PHE A 297 -12.51 -20.86 17.54
N GLU A 298 -13.82 -20.71 17.63
CA GLU A 298 -14.74 -20.93 16.51
C GLU A 298 -14.96 -19.59 15.78
N GLY A 299 -15.08 -19.65 14.45
CA GLY A 299 -15.34 -18.47 13.61
C GLY A 299 -14.11 -17.91 12.88
N LEU A 300 -12.95 -18.56 12.99
CA LEU A 300 -11.77 -18.22 12.21
C LEU A 300 -11.97 -18.55 10.73
N ASN A 301 -11.46 -17.69 9.84
CA ASN A 301 -11.47 -17.91 8.40
C ASN A 301 -10.22 -18.68 7.96
N MET A 302 -10.38 -19.94 7.59
CA MET A 302 -9.29 -20.76 7.06
C MET A 302 -9.53 -20.93 5.55
N ALA A 303 -8.97 -20.05 4.74
CA ALA A 303 -8.92 -20.27 3.30
C ALA A 303 -7.79 -21.26 2.98
N ASP A 304 -8.10 -22.23 2.10
CA ASP A 304 -7.14 -23.13 1.48
C ASP A 304 -6.35 -22.42 0.37
#